data_AF-A0A378B221-F1
#
_entry.id   AF-A0A378B221-F1
#
_cell.length_a   1.000
_cell.length_b   1.000
_cell.length_c   1.000
_cell.angle_alpha   90.00
_cell.angle_beta   90.00
_cell.angle_gamma   90.00
#
_symmetry.space_group_name_H-M   'P 1'
#
loop_
_entity.id
_entity.type
_entity.pdbx_description
1 polymer ?
#
loop_
_entity_poly.entity_id
_entity_poly.type
_entity_poly.pdbx_seq_one_letter_code
_entity_poly.pdbx_strand_id
1 'polypeptide(L)'
;MAGVGAFLTGSGFSLVFPALGVEAVKQVEEQNQGTALGTYSAFLDLALGLTGPLAGWVAGFYDLATLYLLAAIVVALAFLLIFRVHRQQRLVARE
;
A
#
# COMPACT_ATOMS: atom_id res chain seq x y z
N MET A 1 17.92 16.12 2.30
CA MET A 1 17.51 14.77 1.86
C MET A 1 16.24 14.29 2.56
N ALA A 2 16.20 14.27 3.90
CA ALA A 2 14.99 13.84 4.65
C ALA A 2 13.69 14.57 4.25
N GLY A 3 13.72 15.90 4.05
CA GLY A 3 12.52 16.65 3.64
C GLY A 3 11.97 16.27 2.27
N VAL A 4 12.85 15.93 1.32
CA VAL A 4 12.42 15.43 -0.01
C VAL A 4 11.79 14.05 0.12
N GLY A 5 12.40 13.16 0.93
CA GLY A 5 11.83 11.83 1.21
C GLY A 5 10.46 11.93 1.88
N ALA A 6 10.32 12.77 2.90
CA ALA A 6 9.05 13.01 3.58
C ALA A 6 7.99 13.58 2.63
N PHE A 7 8.36 14.53 1.77
CA PHE A 7 7.46 15.06 0.74
C PHE A 7 7.00 13.97 -0.22
N LEU A 8 7.92 13.18 -0.78
CA LEU A 8 7.61 12.11 -1.72
C LEU A 8 6.71 11.03 -1.10
N THR A 9 7.03 10.60 0.12
CA THR A 9 6.22 9.61 0.86
C THR A 9 4.83 10.17 1.17
N GLY A 10 4.73 11.42 1.65
CA GLY A 10 3.46 12.06 1.95
C GLY A 10 2.59 12.27 0.72
N SER A 11 3.17 12.79 -0.37
CA SER A 11 2.46 12.97 -1.64
C SER A 11 2.02 11.62 -2.23
N GLY A 12 2.88 10.60 -2.17
CA GLY A 12 2.58 9.27 -2.68
C GLY A 12 1.44 8.61 -1.90
N PHE A 13 1.51 8.64 -0.57
CA PHE A 13 0.48 8.08 0.30
C PHE A 13 -0.89 8.76 0.09
N SER A 14 -0.90 10.10 -0.04
CA SER A 14 -2.12 10.87 -0.33
C SER A 14 -2.79 10.51 -1.66
N LEU A 15 -2.05 9.98 -2.63
CA LEU A 15 -2.58 9.55 -3.92
C LEU A 15 -3.03 8.09 -3.89
N VAL A 16 -2.20 7.21 -3.31
CA VAL A 16 -2.43 5.76 -3.31
C VAL A 16 -3.61 5.37 -2.44
N PHE A 17 -3.74 5.96 -1.24
CA PHE A 17 -4.82 5.63 -0.30
C PHE A 17 -6.22 5.80 -0.91
N PRO A 18 -6.61 6.97 -1.43
CA PRO A 18 -7.93 7.13 -2.06
C PRO A 18 -8.05 6.36 -3.38
N ALA A 19 -6.98 6.27 -4.19
CA ALA A 19 -7.05 5.58 -5.49
C ALA A 19 -7.40 4.10 -5.34
N LEU A 20 -6.75 3.39 -4.42
CA LEU A 20 -7.02 1.98 -4.16
C LEU A 20 -8.38 1.76 -3.49
N GLY A 21 -8.77 2.64 -2.55
CA GLY A 21 -10.09 2.57 -1.91
C GLY A 21 -11.23 2.72 -2.92
N VAL A 22 -11.13 3.69 -3.83
CA VAL A 22 -12.14 3.91 -4.89
C VAL A 22 -12.19 2.73 -5.86
N GLU A 23 -11.03 2.15 -6.22
CA GLU A 23 -10.97 0.98 -7.11
C GLU A 23 -11.62 -0.25 -6.47
N ALA A 24 -11.40 -0.50 -5.16
CA ALA A 24 -12.04 -1.59 -4.44
C ALA A 24 -13.58 -1.44 -4.39
N VAL A 25 -14.06 -0.21 -4.19
CA VAL A 25 -15.50 0.10 -4.17
C VAL A 25 -16.16 -0.10 -5.53
N LYS A 26 -15.46 0.23 -6.62
CA LYS A 26 -15.96 0.07 -7.99
C LYS A 26 -16.13 -1.39 -8.42
N GLN A 27 -15.47 -2.32 -7.74
CA GLN A 27 -15.52 -3.75 -8.07
C GLN A 27 -16.69 -4.49 -7.40
N VAL A 28 -17.50 -3.81 -6.59
CA VAL A 28 -18.64 -4.39 -5.88
C VAL A 28 -19.94 -3.64 -6.19
N GLU A 29 -21.08 -4.32 -6.01
CA GLU A 29 -22.41 -3.69 -6.09
C GLU A 29 -22.60 -2.60 -5.03
N GLU A 30 -23.46 -1.61 -5.31
CA GLU A 30 -23.72 -0.46 -4.41
C GLU A 30 -24.03 -0.86 -2.97
N GLN A 31 -24.82 -1.92 -2.78
CA GLN A 31 -25.19 -2.43 -1.46
C GLN A 31 -23.99 -2.95 -0.64
N ASN A 32 -22.91 -3.37 -1.31
CA ASN A 32 -21.72 -3.96 -0.68
C ASN A 32 -20.54 -2.97 -0.56
N GLN A 33 -20.68 -1.73 -1.02
CA GLN A 33 -19.60 -0.74 -1.00
C GLN A 33 -19.12 -0.40 0.41
N GLY A 34 -20.04 -0.35 1.38
CA GLY A 34 -19.70 -0.14 2.79
C GLY A 34 -18.82 -1.27 3.34
N THR A 35 -19.11 -2.52 2.98
CA THR A 35 -18.30 -3.68 3.37
C THR A 35 -16.93 -3.66 2.69
N ALA A 36 -16.85 -3.32 1.40
CA ALA A 36 -15.58 -3.21 0.69
C ALA A 36 -14.66 -2.13 1.30
N LEU A 37 -15.20 -0.94 1.61
CA LEU A 37 -14.46 0.10 2.33
C LEU A 37 -14.05 -0.36 3.74
N GLY A 38 -14.94 -1.03 4.46
CA GLY A 38 -14.66 -1.58 5.78
C GLY A 38 -13.51 -2.58 5.76
N THR A 39 -13.50 -3.51 4.79
CA THR A 39 -12.42 -4.47 4.59
C THR A 39 -11.11 -3.77 4.21
N TYR A 40 -11.15 -2.82 3.27
CA TYR A 40 -9.97 -2.03 2.89
C TYR A 40 -9.32 -1.34 4.11
N SER A 41 -10.12 -0.65 4.92
CA SER A 41 -9.65 0.02 6.14
C SER A 41 -9.12 -0.97 7.18
N ALA A 42 -9.79 -2.10 7.39
CA ALA A 42 -9.33 -3.12 8.34
C ALA A 42 -7.95 -3.68 7.97
N PHE A 43 -7.67 -3.90 6.67
CA PHE A 43 -6.34 -4.32 6.21
C PHE A 43 -5.30 -3.21 6.36
N LEU A 44 -5.67 -1.94 6.16
CA LEU A 44 -4.77 -0.83 6.41
C LEU A 44 -4.38 -0.74 7.88
N ASP A 45 -5.35 -0.82 8.78
CA ASP A 45 -5.12 -0.77 10.23
C ASP A 45 -4.25 -1.94 10.69
N LEU A 46 -4.50 -3.15 10.16
CA LEU A 46 -3.66 -4.31 10.40
C LEU A 46 -2.22 -4.08 9.93
N ALA A 47 -2.03 -3.50 8.73
CA ALA A 47 -0.70 -3.20 8.21
C ALA A 47 0.03 -2.18 9.09
N LEU A 48 -0.64 -1.11 9.54
CA LEU A 48 -0.08 -0.12 10.46
C LEU A 48 0.27 -0.75 11.81
N GLY A 49 -0.63 -1.59 12.35
CA GLY A 49 -0.44 -2.32 13.60
C GLY A 49 0.73 -3.28 13.57
N LEU A 50 0.95 -3.98 12.44
CA LEU A 50 2.08 -4.91 12.28
C LEU A 50 3.40 -4.20 11.96
N THR A 51 3.36 -3.06 11.27
CA THR A 51 4.58 -2.34 10.86
C THR A 51 5.41 -1.93 12.08
N GLY A 52 4.79 -1.47 13.16
CA GLY A 52 5.49 -1.07 14.39
C GLY A 52 6.33 -2.19 15.01
N PRO A 53 5.74 -3.33 15.42
CA PRO A 53 6.47 -4.47 15.96
C PRO A 53 7.52 -5.04 15.00
N LEU A 54 7.21 -5.16 13.70
CA LEU A 54 8.16 -5.68 12.72
C LEU A 54 9.36 -4.73 12.53
N ALA A 55 9.10 -3.43 12.38
CA ALA A 55 10.14 -2.43 12.27
C ALA A 55 10.98 -2.34 13.55
N GLY A 56 10.34 -2.38 14.73
CA GLY A 56 11.01 -2.37 16.01
C GLY A 56 11.88 -3.61 16.24
N TRP A 57 11.41 -4.79 15.83
CA TRP A 57 12.19 -6.02 15.87
C TRP A 57 13.43 -5.90 14.96
N VAL A 58 13.26 -5.48 13.71
CA VAL A 58 14.38 -5.27 12.78
C VAL A 58 15.37 -4.24 13.34
N ALA A 59 14.89 -3.11 13.85
CA ALA A 59 15.74 -2.06 14.45
C ALA A 59 16.47 -2.51 15.72
N GLY A 60 15.98 -3.55 16.40
CA GLY A 60 16.64 -4.13 17.58
C GLY A 60 17.88 -4.97 17.24
N PHE A 61 17.98 -5.50 16.02
CA PHE A 61 19.09 -6.35 15.58
C PHE A 61 19.93 -5.73 14.45
N TYR A 62 19.35 -4.83 13.66
CA TYR A 62 19.96 -4.22 12.48
C TYR A 62 19.95 -2.70 12.57
N ASP A 63 20.77 -2.06 11.75
CA ASP A 63 20.85 -0.61 11.66
C ASP A 63 19.67 0.00 10.88
N LEU A 64 19.52 1.32 11.01
CA LEU A 64 18.43 2.06 10.38
C LEU A 64 18.49 1.99 8.84
N ALA A 65 19.69 1.86 8.25
CA ALA A 65 19.82 1.73 6.80
C ALA A 65 19.19 0.42 6.30
N THR A 66 19.42 -0.70 6.99
CA THR A 66 18.81 -1.99 6.67
C THR A 66 17.28 -1.92 6.76
N LEU A 67 16.73 -1.23 7.77
CA LEU A 67 15.29 -1.03 7.92
C LEU A 67 14.68 -0.29 6.72
N TYR A 68 15.30 0.81 6.30
CA TYR A 68 14.84 1.56 5.12
C TYR A 68 14.98 0.76 3.83
N LEU A 69 16.01 -0.08 3.70
CA LEU A 69 16.21 -0.95 2.54
C LEU A 69 15.11 -2.02 2.47
N LEU A 70 14.76 -2.65 3.60
CA LEU A 70 13.63 -3.58 3.67
C LEU A 70 12.31 -2.91 3.31
N ALA A 71 12.06 -1.71 3.84
CA ALA A 71 10.87 -0.94 3.47
C ALA A 71 10.82 -0.65 1.96
N ALA A 72 11.96 -0.29 1.35
CA ALA A 72 12.05 -0.07 -0.09
C ALA A 72 11.74 -1.34 -0.91
N ILE A 73 12.21 -2.52 -0.47
CA ILE A 73 11.88 -3.80 -1.10
C ILE A 73 10.37 -4.06 -1.02
N VAL A 74 9.75 -3.87 0.14
CA VAL A 74 8.31 -4.07 0.32
C VAL A 74 7.50 -3.15 -0.61
N VAL A 75 7.88 -1.87 -0.70
CA VAL A 75 7.25 -0.91 -1.61
C VAL A 75 7.44 -1.30 -3.08
N ALA A 76 8.62 -1.78 -3.46
CA ALA A 76 8.89 -2.26 -4.81
C ALA A 76 8.02 -3.48 -5.17
N LEU A 77 7.85 -4.43 -4.24
CA LEU A 77 6.97 -5.58 -4.41
C LEU A 77 5.51 -5.16 -4.54
N ALA A 78 5.04 -4.22 -3.70
CA ALA A 78 3.69 -3.67 -3.78
C ALA A 78 3.45 -2.99 -5.15
N PHE A 79 4.41 -2.20 -5.62
CA PHE A 79 4.35 -1.58 -6.94
C PHE A 79 4.25 -2.62 -8.07
N LEU A 80 5.06 -3.69 -8.01
CA LEU A 80 5.01 -4.78 -9.00
C LEU A 80 3.65 -5.49 -9.01
N LEU A 81 3.07 -5.73 -7.84
CA LEU A 81 1.73 -6.33 -7.72
C LEU A 81 0.66 -5.43 -8.34
N ILE A 82 0.63 -4.14 -7.97
CA ILE A 82 -0.32 -3.17 -8.52
C ILE A 82 -0.15 -3.05 -10.04
N PHE A 83 1.10 -2.97 -10.52
CA PHE A 83 1.40 -2.89 -11.94
C PHE A 83 0.92 -4.13 -12.70
N ARG A 84 1.10 -5.33 -12.13
CA ARG A 84 0.62 -6.57 -12.71
C ARG A 84 -0.90 -6.61 -12.80
N VAL A 85 -1.60 -6.23 -11.73
CA VAL A 85 -3.07 -6.15 -11.70
C VAL A 85 -3.58 -5.16 -12.74
N HIS A 86 -2.98 -3.97 -12.81
CA HIS A 86 -3.34 -2.94 -13.81
C HIS A 86 -3.14 -3.43 -15.24
N ARG A 87 -2.07 -4.17 -15.52
CA ARG A 87 -1.85 -4.78 -16.83
C ARG A 87 -2.90 -5.84 -17.15
N GLN A 88 -3.27 -6.68 -16.19
CA GLN A 88 -4.30 -7.70 -16.38
C GLN A 88 -5.67 -7.07 -16.67
N GLN A 89 -6.07 -6.07 -15.89
CA GLN A 89 -7.32 -5.33 -16.11
C GLN A 89 -7.36 -4.68 -17.50
N ARG A 90 -6.25 -4.08 -17.95
CA ARG A 90 -6.15 -3.49 -19.30
C ARG A 90 -6.21 -4.52 -20.44
N LEU A 91 -5.75 -5.74 -20.20
CA LEU A 91 -5.82 -6.81 -21.20
C LEU A 91 -7.26 -7.32 -21.32
N VAL A 92 -7.92 -7.60 -20.19
CA VAL A 92 -9.31 -8.04 -20.17
C VAL A 92 -10.25 -6.98 -20.75
N ALA A 93 -10.01 -5.68 -20.51
CA ALA A 93 -10.82 -4.61 -21.08
C ALA A 93 -10.61 -4.37 -22.60
N ARG A 94 -9.63 -5.04 -23.22
CA ARG A 94 -9.36 -4.96 -24.67
C ARG A 94 -9.95 -6.12 -25.46
N GLU A 95 -10.37 -7.18 -24.79
CA GLU A 95 -11.12 -8.31 -25.35
C GLU A 95 -12.62 -8.01 -25.32
#